data_AF-A0A9X4SMP3-F1
#
_entry.id   AF-A0A9X4SMP3-F1
#
_cell.length_a   1.000
_cell.length_b   1.000
_cell.length_c   1.000
_cell.angle_alpha   90.00
_cell.angle_beta   90.00
_cell.angle_gamma   90.00
#
_symmetry.space_group_name_H-M   'P 1'
#
loop_
_entity.id
_entity.type
_entity.pdbx_description
1 polymer ?
#
loop_
_entity_poly.entity_id
_entity_poly.type
_entity_poly.pdbx_seq_one_letter_code
_entity_poly.pdbx_strand_id
1 'polypeptide(L)'
;METDKTLDELNDTLSMIQNWKVYRSIINHNECIFSVNLAIADIFKDTAFSSVVQFSLTYDVEDTNSDGLPDIAQADILIDKMVKIITQLNALPDTLYSGHVIGNGKNEIYFYTNYAKEVIDILNGFDSITDIKQQQDPQASIYFDFLLPSPLELKLNATEEILTILQTNGDDLSERRPVEHIFHFKNEDSLQRFIDNFNTNFFDFFDLQHGIEEEEPEQEEDNKTAKTPIYVATLTNEMTLDDRDIFHFVEQFNILADRFDGEYIGWMSKETKSTQQALH
;
A
#
# COMPACT_ATOMS: atom_id res chain seq x y z
N MET A 1 -34.02 -15.87 7.62
CA MET A 1 -33.21 -14.88 8.37
C MET A 1 -31.94 -15.51 8.94
N GLU A 2 -31.51 -16.67 8.43
CA GLU A 2 -30.35 -17.43 8.92
C GLU A 2 -29.33 -17.69 7.78
N THR A 3 -29.62 -17.18 6.58
CA THR A 3 -28.86 -17.40 5.34
C THR A 3 -28.01 -16.20 4.90
N ASP A 4 -28.27 -14.99 5.40
CA ASP A 4 -27.45 -13.80 5.11
C ASP A 4 -26.15 -13.81 5.92
N LYS A 5 -26.21 -14.17 7.21
CA LYS A 5 -25.04 -14.21 8.09
C LYS A 5 -23.91 -15.08 7.55
N THR A 6 -24.23 -16.21 6.92
CA THR A 6 -23.22 -17.12 6.36
C THR A 6 -22.59 -16.60 5.08
N LEU A 7 -23.27 -15.75 4.31
CA LEU A 7 -22.70 -15.14 3.10
C LEU A 7 -21.81 -13.96 3.46
N ASP A 8 -22.22 -13.15 4.43
CA ASP A 8 -21.41 -12.06 4.98
C ASP A 8 -20.14 -12.60 5.65
N GLU A 9 -20.27 -13.62 6.52
CA GLU A 9 -19.12 -14.29 7.14
C GLU A 9 -18.16 -14.91 6.11
N LEU A 10 -18.68 -15.46 5.00
CA LEU A 10 -17.86 -15.99 3.90
C LEU A 10 -17.17 -14.88 3.10
N ASN A 11 -17.87 -13.78 2.82
CA ASN A 11 -17.31 -12.62 2.14
C ASN A 11 -16.25 -11.92 2.99
N ASP A 12 -16.48 -11.79 4.30
CA ASP A 12 -15.52 -11.26 5.26
C ASP A 12 -14.28 -12.16 5.30
N THR A 13 -14.47 -13.48 5.40
CA THR A 13 -13.37 -14.45 5.37
C THR A 13 -12.59 -14.39 4.04
N LEU A 14 -13.27 -14.23 2.91
CA LEU A 14 -12.64 -14.11 1.59
C LEU A 14 -11.90 -12.77 1.44
N SER A 15 -12.44 -11.67 1.94
CA SER A 15 -11.80 -10.35 1.93
C SER A 15 -10.52 -10.36 2.77
N MET A 16 -10.55 -11.02 3.93
CA MET A 16 -9.38 -11.27 4.79
C MET A 16 -8.32 -12.12 4.09
N ILE A 17 -8.69 -12.98 3.15
CA ILE A 17 -7.73 -13.79 2.39
C ILE A 17 -7.18 -13.03 1.18
N GLN A 18 -7.93 -12.06 0.61
CA GLN A 18 -7.63 -11.47 -0.70
C GLN A 18 -7.04 -10.05 -0.66
N ASN A 19 -7.19 -9.29 0.43
CA ASN A 19 -6.70 -7.89 0.51
C ASN A 19 -5.23 -7.77 0.97
N TRP A 20 -4.38 -8.69 0.55
CA TRP A 20 -2.94 -8.57 0.76
C TRP A 20 -2.33 -7.57 -0.20
N LYS A 21 -1.69 -6.53 0.33
CA LYS A 21 -0.91 -5.58 -0.46
C LYS A 21 0.58 -5.82 -0.20
N VAL A 22 1.32 -5.89 -1.30
CA VAL A 22 2.79 -5.93 -1.29
C VAL A 22 3.28 -4.56 -1.76
N TYR A 23 4.25 -3.99 -1.06
CA TYR A 23 4.89 -2.72 -1.45
C TYR A 23 6.34 -2.66 -0.98
N ARG A 24 7.15 -1.85 -1.65
CA ARG A 24 8.54 -1.57 -1.31
C ARG A 24 8.63 -0.29 -0.49
N SER A 25 9.52 -0.30 0.49
CA SER A 25 9.89 0.88 1.29
C SER A 25 11.35 0.76 1.75
N ILE A 26 11.86 1.80 2.43
CA ILE A 26 13.24 1.86 2.90
C ILE A 26 13.26 1.95 4.43
N ILE A 27 13.87 0.96 5.08
CA ILE A 27 14.11 0.96 6.53
C ILE A 27 15.61 1.08 6.79
N ASN A 28 16.02 2.12 7.52
CA ASN A 28 17.42 2.35 7.86
C ASN A 28 18.38 2.31 6.66
N HIS A 29 17.95 2.88 5.51
CA HIS A 29 18.67 2.87 4.23
C HIS A 29 18.74 1.52 3.50
N ASN A 30 18.02 0.50 3.96
CA ASN A 30 17.92 -0.78 3.26
C ASN A 30 16.56 -0.90 2.59
N GLU A 31 16.54 -1.46 1.39
CA GLU A 31 15.30 -1.80 0.71
C GLU A 31 14.58 -2.92 1.47
N CYS A 32 13.27 -2.78 1.60
CA CYS A 32 12.41 -3.73 2.29
C CYS A 32 11.13 -3.94 1.48
N ILE A 33 10.66 -5.18 1.45
CA ILE A 33 9.37 -5.56 0.90
C ILE A 33 8.42 -5.82 2.06
N PHE A 34 7.35 -5.03 2.12
CA PHE A 34 6.25 -5.20 3.06
C PHE A 34 5.16 -6.01 2.38
N SER A 35 4.58 -6.94 3.13
CA SER A 35 3.31 -7.58 2.80
C SER A 35 2.37 -7.41 3.98
N VAL A 36 1.27 -6.70 3.77
CA VAL A 36 0.30 -6.38 4.81
C VAL A 36 -1.10 -6.71 4.33
N ASN A 37 -1.93 -7.19 5.23
CA ASN A 37 -3.33 -7.43 4.94
C ASN A 37 -4.13 -6.15 5.23
N LEU A 38 -4.79 -5.56 4.24
CA LEU A 38 -5.57 -4.35 4.42
C LEU A 38 -6.96 -4.62 5.02
N ALA A 39 -7.52 -5.82 4.83
CA ALA A 39 -8.86 -6.16 5.32
C ALA A 39 -8.94 -6.28 6.85
N ILE A 40 -7.80 -6.46 7.53
CA ILE A 40 -7.82 -6.67 8.99
C ILE A 40 -7.93 -5.37 9.79
N ALA A 41 -7.87 -4.21 9.13
CA ALA A 41 -8.03 -2.90 9.77
C ALA A 41 -9.37 -2.79 10.52
N ASP A 42 -10.44 -3.35 9.96
CA ASP A 42 -11.76 -3.35 10.59
C ASP A 42 -11.86 -4.30 11.78
N ILE A 43 -11.09 -5.40 11.78
CA ILE A 43 -11.04 -6.34 12.92
C ILE A 43 -10.56 -5.62 14.18
N PHE A 44 -9.61 -4.69 14.08
CA PHE A 44 -9.13 -3.91 15.22
C PHE A 44 -10.19 -2.96 15.82
N LYS A 45 -11.27 -2.66 15.08
CA LYS A 45 -12.41 -1.89 15.60
C LYS A 45 -13.32 -2.74 16.49
N ASP A 46 -13.51 -4.01 16.11
CA ASP A 46 -14.45 -4.92 16.76
C ASP A 46 -13.80 -5.86 17.79
N THR A 47 -12.49 -6.10 17.64
CA THR A 47 -11.72 -7.03 18.46
C THR A 47 -10.50 -6.34 19.07
N ALA A 48 -10.43 -6.35 20.39
CA ALA A 48 -9.27 -5.83 21.12
C ALA A 48 -8.20 -6.91 21.26
N PHE A 49 -7.05 -6.69 20.64
CA PHE A 49 -5.83 -7.46 20.89
C PHE A 49 -4.97 -6.73 21.93
N SER A 50 -4.47 -7.46 22.92
CA SER A 50 -3.60 -6.88 23.96
C SER A 50 -2.15 -6.71 23.48
N SER A 51 -1.70 -7.61 22.62
CA SER A 51 -0.28 -7.76 22.30
C SER A 51 -0.06 -8.04 20.82
N VAL A 52 1.12 -7.65 20.36
CA VAL A 52 1.71 -8.11 19.11
C VAL A 52 2.94 -8.97 19.43
N VAL A 53 3.05 -10.09 18.74
CA VAL A 53 4.22 -10.97 18.74
C VAL A 53 4.91 -10.82 17.38
N GLN A 54 6.18 -10.43 17.43
CA GLN A 54 7.08 -10.33 16.29
C GLN A 54 8.09 -11.47 16.35
N PHE A 55 8.45 -12.06 15.21
CA PHE A 55 9.57 -12.99 15.12
C PHE A 55 10.21 -12.92 13.73
N SER A 56 11.41 -13.51 13.60
CA SER A 56 12.20 -13.45 12.37
C SER A 56 12.47 -14.84 11.80
N LEU A 57 12.45 -14.93 10.47
CA LEU A 57 13.11 -16.00 9.71
C LEU A 57 14.32 -15.41 9.00
N THR A 58 15.51 -15.96 9.20
CA THR A 58 16.74 -15.46 8.57
C THR A 58 17.03 -16.17 7.25
N TYR A 59 17.65 -15.45 6.33
CA TYR A 59 18.21 -15.96 5.08
C TYR A 59 19.58 -15.33 4.82
N ASP A 60 20.40 -16.00 4.02
CA ASP A 60 21.74 -15.52 3.72
C ASP A 60 21.66 -14.37 2.70
N VAL A 61 22.29 -13.24 3.00
CA VAL A 61 22.47 -12.16 2.01
C VAL A 61 23.80 -12.43 1.32
N GLU A 62 23.77 -12.79 0.04
CA GLU A 62 25.01 -12.88 -0.74
C GLU A 62 25.59 -11.49 -0.96
N ASP A 63 26.93 -11.35 -0.89
CA ASP A 63 27.64 -10.07 -1.13
C ASP A 63 27.30 -9.43 -2.50
N THR A 64 26.77 -10.23 -3.44
CA THR A 64 26.35 -9.78 -4.78
C THR A 64 24.95 -9.18 -4.83
N ASN A 65 24.10 -9.41 -3.82
CA ASN A 65 22.78 -8.80 -3.71
C ASN A 65 22.86 -7.52 -2.88
N SER A 66 23.03 -6.40 -3.56
CA SER A 66 23.20 -5.09 -2.91
C SER A 66 21.93 -4.55 -2.22
N ASP A 67 20.78 -5.18 -2.46
CA ASP A 67 19.47 -4.78 -1.92
C ASP A 67 19.12 -5.45 -0.57
N GLY A 68 19.83 -6.51 -0.19
CA GLY A 68 19.56 -7.27 1.04
C GLY A 68 18.29 -8.14 0.99
N LEU A 69 17.74 -8.36 -0.21
CA LEU A 69 16.56 -9.20 -0.46
C LEU A 69 16.96 -10.65 -0.76
N PRO A 70 16.08 -11.63 -0.51
CA PRO A 70 16.35 -13.03 -0.81
C PRO A 70 16.37 -13.25 -2.33
N ASP A 71 17.22 -14.17 -2.79
CA ASP A 71 17.08 -14.69 -4.16
C ASP A 71 15.81 -15.55 -4.30
N ILE A 72 15.49 -15.97 -5.53
CA ILE A 72 14.28 -16.76 -5.83
C ILE A 72 14.26 -18.08 -5.04
N ALA A 73 15.38 -18.80 -4.95
CA ALA A 73 15.43 -20.09 -4.26
C ALA A 73 15.28 -19.92 -2.74
N GLN A 74 15.86 -18.86 -2.19
CA GLN A 74 15.70 -18.49 -0.78
C GLN A 74 14.27 -18.03 -0.48
N ALA A 75 13.65 -17.26 -1.38
CA ALA A 75 12.26 -16.83 -1.26
C ALA A 75 11.31 -18.02 -1.18
N ASP A 76 11.48 -19.03 -2.04
CA ASP A 76 10.69 -20.27 -2.00
C ASP A 76 10.82 -20.98 -0.64
N ILE A 77 12.04 -21.09 -0.11
CA ILE A 77 12.29 -21.70 1.21
C ILE A 77 11.63 -20.90 2.34
N LEU A 78 11.68 -19.57 2.28
CA LEU A 78 11.03 -18.70 3.26
C LEU A 78 9.51 -18.85 3.22
N ILE A 79 8.91 -18.89 2.03
CA ILE A 79 7.47 -19.09 1.85
C ILE A 79 7.04 -20.42 2.46
N ASP A 80 7.75 -21.51 2.17
CA ASP A 80 7.44 -22.83 2.72
C ASP A 80 7.49 -22.89 4.25
N LYS A 81 8.46 -22.18 4.86
CA LYS A 81 8.57 -22.06 6.32
C LYS A 81 7.43 -21.22 6.88
N MET A 82 7.15 -20.07 6.27
CA MET A 82 6.08 -19.16 6.68
C MET A 82 4.72 -19.86 6.67
N VAL A 83 4.38 -20.56 5.58
CA VAL A 83 3.08 -21.25 5.45
C VAL A 83 2.87 -22.24 6.59
N LYS A 84 3.90 -23.01 6.97
CA LYS A 84 3.83 -23.98 8.08
C LYS A 84 3.58 -23.28 9.43
N ILE A 85 4.28 -22.19 9.69
CA ILE A 85 4.17 -21.44 10.95
C ILE A 85 2.80 -20.75 11.03
N ILE A 86 2.43 -19.99 9.99
CA ILE A 86 1.15 -19.27 9.90
C ILE A 86 -0.02 -20.26 10.06
N THR A 87 0.05 -21.43 9.44
CA THR A 87 -1.00 -22.46 9.58
C THR A 87 -1.17 -22.94 11.03
N GLN A 88 -0.08 -23.13 11.77
CA GLN A 88 -0.16 -23.55 13.18
C GLN A 88 -0.66 -22.42 14.09
N LEU A 89 -0.23 -21.18 13.86
CA LEU A 89 -0.64 -20.04 14.65
C LEU A 89 -2.10 -19.65 14.41
N ASN A 90 -2.57 -19.72 13.16
CA ASN A 90 -3.98 -19.44 12.82
C ASN A 90 -4.96 -20.47 13.40
N ALA A 91 -4.49 -21.61 13.91
CA ALA A 91 -5.33 -22.56 14.63
C ALA A 91 -5.62 -22.12 16.08
N LEU A 92 -4.91 -21.11 16.60
CA LEU A 92 -5.20 -20.51 17.89
C LEU A 92 -6.36 -19.51 17.77
N PRO A 93 -7.27 -19.45 18.76
CA PRO A 93 -8.28 -18.40 18.81
C PRO A 93 -7.62 -17.03 18.99
N ASP A 94 -8.32 -15.97 18.56
CA ASP A 94 -7.92 -14.56 18.71
C ASP A 94 -6.43 -14.33 18.39
N THR A 95 -5.97 -14.90 17.29
CA THR A 95 -4.60 -14.78 16.77
C THR A 95 -4.67 -14.41 15.30
N LEU A 96 -4.12 -13.26 14.97
CA LEU A 96 -4.30 -12.59 13.70
C LEU A 96 -2.95 -12.31 13.06
N TYR A 97 -2.70 -12.91 11.90
CA TYR A 97 -1.54 -12.60 11.09
C TYR A 97 -1.70 -11.22 10.43
N SER A 98 -0.85 -10.26 10.79
CA SER A 98 -1.01 -8.87 10.33
C SER A 98 -0.12 -8.49 9.16
N GLY A 99 0.99 -9.18 8.97
CA GLY A 99 1.89 -8.95 7.86
C GLY A 99 3.32 -9.34 8.14
N HIS A 100 4.19 -9.11 7.17
CA HIS A 100 5.61 -9.34 7.31
C HIS A 100 6.43 -8.36 6.48
N VAL A 101 7.71 -8.23 6.85
CA VAL A 101 8.68 -7.34 6.20
C VAL A 101 9.93 -8.15 5.87
N ILE A 102 10.27 -8.22 4.59
CA ILE A 102 11.48 -8.86 4.08
C ILE A 102 12.52 -7.77 3.82
N GLY A 103 13.70 -7.90 4.40
CA GLY A 103 14.82 -7.02 4.12
C GLY A 103 15.99 -7.26 5.06
N ASN A 104 17.19 -6.91 4.61
CA ASN A 104 18.41 -7.00 5.41
C ASN A 104 18.63 -8.41 6.03
N GLY A 105 18.45 -9.46 5.23
CA GLY A 105 18.70 -10.86 5.63
C GLY A 105 17.67 -11.49 6.55
N LYS A 106 16.53 -10.81 6.78
CA LYS A 106 15.46 -11.31 7.63
C LYS A 106 14.08 -11.06 7.04
N ASN A 107 13.18 -11.95 7.38
CA ASN A 107 11.76 -11.81 7.20
C ASN A 107 11.11 -11.68 8.59
N GLU A 108 10.71 -10.46 8.95
CA GLU A 108 10.06 -10.13 10.23
C GLU A 108 8.55 -10.28 10.09
N ILE A 109 7.96 -11.16 10.89
CA ILE A 109 6.56 -11.58 10.81
C ILE A 109 5.82 -11.09 12.06
N TYR A 110 4.59 -10.60 11.89
CA TYR A 110 3.81 -9.94 12.93
C TYR A 110 2.46 -10.63 13.14
N PHE A 111 2.15 -10.92 14.40
CA PHE A 111 0.87 -11.49 14.83
C PHE A 111 0.28 -10.71 15.99
N TYR A 112 -0.97 -10.27 15.88
CA TYR A 112 -1.73 -9.77 17.01
C TYR A 112 -2.44 -10.91 17.72
N THR A 113 -2.38 -10.95 19.05
CA THR A 113 -2.96 -12.05 19.82
C THR A 113 -3.28 -11.67 21.26
N ASN A 114 -4.28 -12.34 21.83
CA ASN A 114 -4.54 -12.37 23.28
C ASN A 114 -3.88 -13.56 23.99
N TYR A 115 -3.22 -14.45 23.24
CA TYR A 115 -2.59 -15.70 23.69
C TYR A 115 -1.10 -15.70 23.37
N ALA A 116 -0.41 -14.60 23.69
CA ALA A 116 0.99 -14.41 23.32
C ALA A 116 1.92 -15.51 23.85
N LYS A 117 1.62 -16.08 25.03
CA LYS A 117 2.40 -17.17 25.59
C LYS A 117 2.31 -18.44 24.74
N GLU A 118 1.10 -18.82 24.36
CA GLU A 118 0.82 -19.97 23.50
C GLU A 118 1.45 -19.81 22.11
N VAL A 119 1.36 -18.60 21.54
CA VAL A 119 2.05 -18.27 20.29
C VAL A 119 3.55 -18.47 20.43
N ILE A 120 4.17 -17.92 21.49
CA ILE A 120 5.62 -18.07 21.74
C ILE A 120 6.01 -19.54 21.96
N ASP A 121 5.20 -20.32 22.67
CA ASP A 121 5.44 -21.75 22.90
C ASP A 121 5.43 -22.55 21.58
N ILE A 122 4.53 -22.22 20.65
CA ILE A 122 4.53 -22.79 19.29
C ILE A 122 5.78 -22.36 18.52
N LEU A 123 6.13 -21.07 18.54
CA LEU A 123 7.28 -20.53 17.83
C LEU A 123 8.61 -21.17 18.29
N ASN A 124 8.75 -21.44 19.59
CA ASN A 124 9.92 -22.13 20.16
C ASN A 124 10.09 -23.58 19.65
N GLY A 125 9.06 -24.17 19.03
CA GLY A 125 9.14 -25.47 18.39
C GLY A 125 9.83 -25.47 17.01
N PHE A 126 10.18 -24.29 16.48
CA PHE A 126 10.80 -24.14 15.16
C PHE A 126 12.24 -23.63 15.28
N ASP A 127 13.21 -24.47 14.90
CA ASP A 127 14.64 -24.13 14.95
C ASP A 127 15.04 -22.92 14.07
N SER A 128 14.24 -22.61 13.04
CA SER A 128 14.54 -21.51 12.10
C SER A 128 14.06 -20.14 12.57
N ILE A 129 13.38 -20.05 13.71
CA ILE A 129 12.82 -18.80 14.22
C ILE A 129 13.83 -18.12 15.15
N THR A 130 14.03 -16.82 14.93
CA THR A 130 14.87 -15.99 15.79
C THR A 130 14.10 -14.75 16.25
N ASP A 131 14.68 -14.01 17.19
CA ASP A 131 14.23 -12.67 17.60
C ASP A 131 12.75 -12.56 17.98
N ILE A 132 12.22 -13.57 18.66
CA ILE A 132 10.85 -13.55 19.17
C ILE A 132 10.71 -12.42 20.19
N LYS A 133 9.81 -11.48 19.93
CA LYS A 133 9.48 -10.35 20.80
C LYS A 133 7.99 -10.28 21.01
N GLN A 134 7.59 -9.95 22.23
CA GLN A 134 6.23 -9.59 22.58
C GLN A 134 6.20 -8.13 23.01
N GLN A 135 5.21 -7.40 22.51
CA GLN A 135 4.95 -6.01 22.91
C GLN A 135 3.46 -5.81 23.19
N GLN A 136 3.14 -4.99 24.18
CA GLN A 136 1.78 -4.49 24.36
C GLN A 136 1.50 -3.44 23.28
N ASP A 137 0.46 -3.65 22.49
CA ASP A 137 0.06 -2.75 21.42
C ASP A 137 -1.46 -2.69 21.25
N PRO A 138 -2.19 -2.19 22.28
CA PRO A 138 -3.65 -2.19 22.29
C PRO A 138 -4.29 -1.22 21.28
N GLN A 139 -3.50 -0.40 20.59
CA GLN A 139 -3.97 0.50 19.53
C GLN A 139 -3.55 0.00 18.14
N ALA A 140 -2.90 -1.16 18.08
CA ALA A 140 -2.34 -1.71 16.85
C ALA A 140 -1.44 -0.71 16.10
N SER A 141 -0.66 0.09 16.82
CA SER A 141 0.25 1.08 16.24
C SER A 141 1.28 0.43 15.31
N ILE A 142 1.75 -0.78 15.60
CA ILE A 142 2.66 -1.48 14.68
C ILE A 142 1.96 -1.79 13.35
N TYR A 143 0.68 -2.14 13.36
CA TYR A 143 -0.09 -2.32 12.14
C TYR A 143 -0.33 -0.98 11.42
N PHE A 144 -0.97 -0.02 12.08
CA PHE A 144 -1.43 1.22 11.44
C PHE A 144 -0.31 2.19 11.09
N ASP A 145 0.73 2.31 11.92
CA ASP A 145 1.78 3.32 11.77
C ASP A 145 3.04 2.78 11.08
N PHE A 146 3.22 1.45 11.04
CA PHE A 146 4.44 0.83 10.51
C PHE A 146 4.19 -0.16 9.37
N LEU A 147 3.21 -1.07 9.47
CA LEU A 147 2.96 -2.07 8.41
C LEU A 147 2.09 -1.54 7.26
N LEU A 148 1.21 -0.57 7.52
CA LEU A 148 0.42 0.02 6.45
C LEU A 148 1.27 1.00 5.63
N PRO A 149 1.16 0.97 4.29
CA PRO A 149 1.83 1.94 3.45
C PRO A 149 1.21 3.31 3.64
N SER A 150 2.03 4.34 3.66
CA SER A 150 1.56 5.72 3.52
C SER A 150 0.93 5.93 2.13
N PRO A 151 0.01 6.92 1.98
CA PRO A 151 -0.55 7.26 0.68
C PRO A 151 0.52 7.60 -0.37
N LEU A 152 1.64 8.19 0.03
CA LEU A 152 2.77 8.47 -0.87
C LEU A 152 3.47 7.18 -1.30
N GLU A 153 3.74 6.25 -0.39
CA GLU A 153 4.36 4.96 -0.73
C GLU A 153 3.49 4.16 -1.70
N LEU A 154 2.17 4.19 -1.54
CA LEU A 154 1.25 3.57 -2.50
C LEU A 154 1.42 4.16 -3.91
N LYS A 155 1.52 5.49 -4.04
CA LYS A 155 1.69 6.18 -5.32
C LYS A 155 3.05 5.92 -5.97
N LEU A 156 4.11 5.87 -5.16
CA LEU A 156 5.46 5.55 -5.63
C LEU A 156 5.55 4.09 -6.12
N ASN A 157 4.98 3.15 -5.36
CA ASN A 157 4.93 1.75 -5.78
C ASN A 157 4.07 1.55 -7.03
N ALA A 158 2.91 2.21 -7.12
CA ALA A 158 2.09 2.18 -8.33
C ALA A 158 2.84 2.75 -9.55
N THR A 159 3.67 3.78 -9.34
CA THR A 159 4.52 4.33 -10.41
C THR A 159 5.52 3.30 -10.91
N GLU A 160 6.24 2.63 -10.00
CA GLU A 160 7.17 1.54 -10.35
C GLU A 160 6.46 0.39 -11.10
N GLU A 161 5.28 -0.02 -10.63
CA GLU A 161 4.45 -1.04 -11.28
C GLU A 161 4.07 -0.63 -12.72
N ILE A 162 3.62 0.62 -12.92
CA ILE A 162 3.27 1.15 -14.24
C ILE A 162 4.49 1.16 -15.18
N LEU A 163 5.64 1.65 -14.72
CA LEU A 163 6.87 1.68 -15.53
C LEU A 163 7.32 0.28 -15.94
N THR A 164 7.24 -0.69 -15.01
CA THR A 164 7.56 -2.10 -15.28
C THR A 164 6.62 -2.68 -16.34
N ILE A 165 5.32 -2.39 -16.26
CA ILE A 165 4.32 -2.85 -17.24
C ILE A 165 4.61 -2.24 -18.62
N LEU A 166 4.90 -0.95 -18.70
CA LEU A 166 5.23 -0.27 -19.95
C LEU A 166 6.47 -0.91 -20.62
N GLN A 167 7.56 -1.09 -19.87
CA GLN A 167 8.78 -1.75 -20.37
C GLN A 167 8.52 -3.18 -20.83
N THR A 168 7.75 -3.95 -20.05
CA THR A 168 7.42 -5.35 -20.39
C THR A 168 6.58 -5.44 -21.67
N ASN A 169 5.73 -4.43 -21.92
CA ASN A 169 4.95 -4.31 -23.14
C ASN A 169 5.77 -3.75 -24.34
N GLY A 170 7.05 -3.41 -24.13
CA GLY A 170 7.95 -2.94 -25.17
C GLY A 170 7.88 -1.44 -25.45
N ASP A 171 7.30 -0.65 -24.55
CA ASP A 171 7.30 0.82 -24.62
C ASP A 171 8.72 1.37 -24.41
N ASP A 172 9.11 2.36 -25.22
CA ASP A 172 10.40 3.04 -25.13
C ASP A 172 10.28 4.26 -24.21
N LEU A 173 10.52 4.04 -22.91
CA LEU A 173 10.42 5.07 -21.88
C LEU A 173 11.29 6.32 -22.12
N SER A 174 12.27 6.27 -23.03
CA SER A 174 13.11 7.43 -23.40
C SER A 174 12.42 8.38 -24.38
N GLU A 175 11.28 7.99 -24.95
CA GLU A 175 10.48 8.87 -25.81
C GLU A 175 9.74 9.92 -24.97
N ARG A 176 9.95 11.20 -25.33
CA ARG A 176 9.18 12.31 -24.75
C ARG A 176 7.72 12.18 -25.12
N ARG A 177 6.88 12.24 -24.08
CA ARG A 177 5.43 12.03 -24.18
C ARG A 177 4.67 12.95 -23.24
N PRO A 178 3.40 13.25 -23.53
CA PRO A 178 2.54 13.97 -22.61
C PRO A 178 2.19 13.10 -21.41
N VAL A 179 2.44 13.63 -20.21
CA VAL A 179 2.05 13.04 -18.93
C VAL A 179 1.06 13.99 -18.26
N GLU A 180 -0.09 13.45 -17.86
CA GLU A 180 -1.16 14.17 -17.17
C GLU A 180 -1.12 13.82 -15.68
N HIS A 181 -1.13 14.83 -14.81
CA HIS A 181 -1.15 14.73 -13.36
C HIS A 181 -2.49 15.21 -12.82
N ILE A 182 -3.14 14.40 -11.98
CA ILE A 182 -4.53 14.61 -11.55
C ILE A 182 -4.57 14.96 -10.05
N PHE A 183 -5.37 15.97 -9.73
CA PHE A 183 -5.55 16.49 -8.36
C PHE A 183 -7.02 16.65 -8.05
N HIS A 184 -7.43 16.25 -6.85
CA HIS A 184 -8.79 16.44 -6.33
C HIS A 184 -8.80 17.41 -5.15
N PHE A 185 -9.85 18.21 -5.06
CA PHE A 185 -10.08 19.14 -3.97
C PHE A 185 -11.54 19.05 -3.53
N LYS A 186 -11.78 19.14 -2.21
CA LYS A 186 -13.13 19.11 -1.64
C LYS A 186 -13.89 20.42 -1.79
N ASN A 187 -13.21 21.50 -2.14
CA ASN A 187 -13.80 22.83 -2.28
C ASN A 187 -13.11 23.66 -3.38
N GLU A 188 -13.86 24.60 -3.96
CA GLU A 188 -13.43 25.45 -5.07
C GLU A 188 -12.29 26.41 -4.67
N ASP A 189 -12.33 26.96 -3.46
CA ASP A 189 -11.31 27.91 -2.97
C ASP A 189 -9.92 27.26 -2.89
N SER A 190 -9.85 25.99 -2.46
CA SER A 190 -8.63 25.19 -2.45
C SER A 190 -8.08 24.96 -3.86
N LEU A 191 -8.95 24.57 -4.80
CA LEU A 191 -8.59 24.44 -6.21
C LEU A 191 -8.03 25.77 -6.77
N GLN A 192 -8.70 26.89 -6.51
CA GLN A 192 -8.28 28.18 -7.03
C GLN A 192 -6.92 28.62 -6.47
N ARG A 193 -6.70 28.46 -5.15
CA ARG A 193 -5.38 28.73 -4.52
C ARG A 193 -4.28 27.84 -5.10
N PHE A 194 -4.58 26.59 -5.38
CA PHE A 194 -3.66 25.65 -6.02
C PHE A 194 -3.30 26.12 -7.44
N ILE A 195 -4.29 26.47 -8.27
CA ILE A 195 -4.08 26.95 -9.64
C ILE A 195 -3.25 28.23 -9.66
N ASP A 196 -3.55 29.20 -8.78
CA ASP A 196 -2.80 30.45 -8.67
C ASP A 196 -1.33 30.21 -8.28
N ASN A 197 -1.11 29.31 -7.32
CA ASN A 197 0.24 28.91 -6.93
C ASN A 197 0.97 28.20 -8.08
N PHE A 198 0.28 27.32 -8.80
CA PHE A 198 0.85 26.55 -9.88
C PHE A 198 1.34 27.45 -11.02
N ASN A 199 0.46 28.32 -11.52
CA ASN A 199 0.76 29.28 -12.59
C ASN A 199 1.92 30.23 -12.27
N THR A 200 2.25 30.40 -10.99
CA THR A 200 3.35 31.26 -10.53
C THR A 200 4.69 30.51 -10.46
N ASN A 201 4.67 29.20 -10.18
CA ASN A 201 5.88 28.46 -9.78
C ASN A 201 6.29 27.34 -10.75
N PHE A 202 5.40 26.91 -11.66
CA PHE A 202 5.64 25.77 -12.55
C PHE A 202 5.55 26.22 -14.02
N PHE A 203 6.70 26.32 -14.67
CA PHE A 203 6.80 26.83 -16.05
C PHE A 203 6.94 25.72 -17.11
N ASP A 204 7.24 24.49 -16.70
CA ASP A 204 7.46 23.36 -17.60
C ASP A 204 6.16 22.63 -17.99
N PHE A 205 5.02 23.06 -17.46
CA PHE A 205 3.71 22.53 -17.76
C PHE A 205 3.00 23.44 -18.75
N PHE A 206 2.46 22.85 -19.81
CA PHE A 206 1.92 23.60 -20.95
C PHE A 206 0.39 23.56 -21.04
N ASP A 207 -0.26 22.69 -20.26
CA ASP A 207 -1.72 22.63 -20.16
C ASP A 207 -2.14 22.48 -18.69
N LEU A 208 -3.12 23.29 -18.29
CA LEU A 208 -3.80 23.21 -17.01
C LEU A 208 -5.29 23.25 -17.29
N GLN A 209 -5.97 22.16 -16.96
CA GLN A 209 -7.41 22.03 -17.05
C GLN A 209 -7.97 21.89 -15.64
N HIS A 210 -9.19 22.40 -15.42
CA HIS A 210 -9.90 22.18 -14.17
C HIS A 210 -11.40 22.02 -14.43
N GLY A 211 -12.08 21.35 -13.51
CA GLY A 211 -13.48 21.04 -13.65
C GLY A 211 -14.08 20.56 -12.33
N ILE A 212 -15.30 20.03 -12.45
CA ILE A 212 -16.03 19.44 -11.33
C ILE A 212 -16.46 18.04 -11.77
N GLU A 213 -16.15 17.06 -10.95
CA GLU A 213 -16.63 15.68 -11.04
C GLU A 213 -17.60 15.40 -9.89
N GLU A 214 -18.36 14.31 -9.97
CA GLU A 214 -19.30 13.91 -8.93
C GLU A 214 -18.85 12.57 -8.33
N GLU A 215 -18.66 12.53 -7.02
CA GLU A 215 -18.36 11.29 -6.30
C GLU A 215 -19.64 10.56 -5.92
N GLU A 216 -19.64 9.24 -6.11
CA GLU A 216 -20.69 8.37 -5.56
C GLU A 216 -20.52 8.29 -4.04
N PRO A 217 -21.61 8.30 -3.26
CA PRO A 217 -21.53 8.20 -1.81
C PRO A 217 -20.93 6.86 -1.35
N GLU A 218 -20.05 6.90 -0.35
CA GLU A 218 -19.42 5.69 0.23
C GLU A 218 -20.44 4.73 0.89
N GLN A 219 -21.66 5.18 1.20
CA GLN A 219 -22.72 4.37 1.79
C GLN A 219 -24.10 4.68 1.19
N GLU A 220 -24.80 3.64 0.73
CA GLU A 220 -26.22 3.69 0.37
C GLU A 220 -27.07 3.69 1.66
N GLU A 221 -27.16 4.81 2.37
CA GLU A 221 -28.21 4.97 3.37
C GLU A 221 -29.55 5.27 2.68
N ASP A 222 -30.60 4.53 3.07
CA ASP A 222 -31.98 4.58 2.59
C ASP A 222 -32.61 5.99 2.73
N ASN A 223 -32.24 6.91 1.84
CA ASN A 223 -33.01 8.02 1.24
C ASN A 223 -32.07 9.16 0.80
N LYS A 224 -31.77 9.19 -0.51
CA LYS A 224 -31.18 10.34 -1.24
C LYS A 224 -29.88 10.89 -0.63
N THR A 225 -28.80 10.14 -0.75
CA THR A 225 -27.46 10.72 -0.61
C THR A 225 -27.16 11.52 -1.87
N ALA A 226 -27.06 12.84 -1.74
CA ALA A 226 -26.67 13.71 -2.86
C ALA A 226 -25.20 13.45 -3.20
N LYS A 227 -24.87 13.33 -4.49
CA LYS A 227 -23.48 13.24 -4.95
C LYS A 227 -22.71 14.47 -4.47
N THR A 228 -21.49 14.25 -4.00
CA THR A 228 -20.63 15.34 -3.52
C THR A 228 -19.78 15.82 -4.69
N PRO A 229 -19.74 17.14 -4.98
CA PRO A 229 -18.87 17.66 -6.02
C PRO A 229 -17.40 17.54 -5.59
N ILE A 230 -16.57 16.98 -6.47
CA ILE A 230 -15.11 17.01 -6.39
C ILE A 230 -14.61 18.03 -7.41
N TYR A 231 -13.73 18.94 -6.96
CA TYR A 231 -13.07 19.88 -7.85
C TYR A 231 -11.77 19.27 -8.35
N VAL A 232 -11.59 19.19 -9.66
CA VAL A 232 -10.47 18.48 -10.29
C VAL A 232 -9.55 19.46 -11.00
N ALA A 233 -8.24 19.27 -10.87
CA ALA A 233 -7.24 19.88 -11.73
C ALA A 233 -6.41 18.80 -12.44
N THR A 234 -6.14 19.03 -13.72
CA THR A 234 -5.23 18.21 -14.53
C THR A 234 -4.12 19.07 -15.08
N LEU A 235 -2.88 18.64 -14.86
CA LEU A 235 -1.68 19.33 -15.31
C LEU A 235 -0.93 18.46 -16.32
N THR A 236 -0.53 19.02 -17.46
CA THR A 236 0.20 18.27 -18.49
C THR A 236 1.58 18.84 -18.75
N ASN A 237 2.59 17.97 -18.74
CA ASN A 237 3.95 18.24 -19.19
C ASN A 237 4.40 17.18 -20.22
N GLU A 238 5.48 17.51 -20.95
CA GLU A 238 6.15 16.59 -21.86
C GLU A 238 7.43 16.10 -21.19
N MET A 239 7.52 14.80 -20.93
CA MET A 239 8.69 14.22 -20.25
C MET A 239 9.01 12.81 -20.74
N THR A 240 10.18 12.31 -20.38
CA THR A 240 10.51 10.89 -20.52
C THR A 240 10.17 10.15 -19.22
N LEU A 241 10.14 8.83 -19.26
CA LEU A 241 9.81 7.96 -18.12
C LEU A 241 10.96 7.01 -17.76
N ASP A 242 12.11 7.14 -18.40
CA ASP A 242 13.30 6.32 -18.20
C ASP A 242 14.26 6.86 -17.13
N ASP A 243 13.93 8.01 -16.53
CA ASP A 243 14.63 8.62 -15.42
C ASP A 243 13.78 8.67 -14.15
N ARG A 244 14.26 9.39 -13.13
CA ARG A 244 13.57 9.50 -11.84
C ARG A 244 12.60 10.67 -11.76
N ASP A 245 12.42 11.47 -12.81
CA ASP A 245 11.66 12.72 -12.73
C ASP A 245 10.19 12.46 -12.37
N ILE A 246 9.60 11.37 -12.86
CA ILE A 246 8.22 11.01 -12.51
C ILE A 246 8.05 10.75 -11.00
N PHE A 247 9.01 10.10 -10.35
CA PHE A 247 8.99 9.90 -8.90
C PHE A 247 9.11 11.22 -8.16
N HIS A 248 10.01 12.11 -8.61
CA HIS A 248 10.13 13.45 -8.03
C HIS A 248 8.83 14.25 -8.17
N PHE A 249 8.12 14.15 -9.31
CA PHE A 249 6.82 14.79 -9.46
C PHE A 249 5.76 14.17 -8.55
N VAL A 250 5.71 12.84 -8.42
CA VAL A 250 4.78 12.17 -7.50
C VAL A 250 4.98 12.67 -6.06
N GLU A 251 6.22 12.77 -5.58
CA GLU A 251 6.53 13.30 -4.24
C GLU A 251 6.16 14.78 -4.12
N GLN A 252 6.64 15.61 -5.05
CA GLN A 252 6.43 17.06 -5.01
C GLN A 252 4.95 17.42 -5.10
N PHE A 253 4.20 16.75 -5.96
CA PHE A 253 2.77 16.97 -6.15
C PHE A 253 1.93 16.45 -5.00
N ASN A 254 2.32 15.35 -4.36
CA ASN A 254 1.67 14.92 -3.13
C ASN A 254 1.82 15.98 -2.03
N ILE A 255 3.01 16.55 -1.85
CA ILE A 255 3.26 17.63 -0.87
C ILE A 255 2.52 18.92 -1.27
N LEU A 256 2.50 19.24 -2.57
CA LEU A 256 1.86 20.45 -3.07
C LEU A 256 0.35 20.41 -2.88
N ALA A 257 -0.30 19.29 -3.22
CA ALA A 257 -1.73 19.10 -3.06
C ALA A 257 -2.15 19.23 -1.59
N ASP A 258 -1.43 18.57 -0.69
CA ASP A 258 -1.68 18.60 0.76
C ASP A 258 -1.65 20.03 1.32
N ARG A 259 -0.71 20.87 0.86
CA ARG A 259 -0.63 22.29 1.26
C ARG A 259 -1.89 23.09 0.94
N PHE A 260 -2.66 22.68 -0.06
CA PHE A 260 -3.88 23.34 -0.50
C PHE A 260 -5.15 22.58 -0.09
N ASP A 261 -5.06 21.68 0.88
CA ASP A 261 -6.18 20.84 1.33
C ASP A 261 -6.77 19.99 0.19
N GLY A 262 -5.89 19.56 -0.72
CA GLY A 262 -6.19 18.69 -1.85
C GLY A 262 -5.43 17.38 -1.80
N GLU A 263 -5.73 16.52 -2.76
CA GLU A 263 -5.09 15.24 -2.92
C GLU A 263 -4.52 15.10 -4.34
N TYR A 264 -3.25 14.73 -4.44
CA TYR A 264 -2.68 14.28 -5.70
C TYR A 264 -3.08 12.83 -5.93
N ILE A 265 -3.86 12.58 -6.97
CA ILE A 265 -4.43 11.27 -7.27
C ILE A 265 -3.41 10.37 -7.96
N GLY A 266 -2.63 10.94 -8.87
CA GLY A 266 -1.63 10.20 -9.63
C GLY A 266 -1.38 10.82 -10.99
N TRP A 267 -0.76 10.03 -11.86
CA TRP A 267 -0.42 10.45 -13.21
C TRP A 267 -0.88 9.41 -14.23
N MET A 268 -1.00 9.84 -15.48
CA MET A 268 -1.27 8.98 -16.63
C MET A 268 -0.48 9.44 -17.85
N SER A 269 -0.16 8.48 -18.72
CA SER A 269 0.41 8.71 -20.05
C SER A 269 -0.55 8.13 -21.10
N LYS A 270 -0.63 8.71 -22.29
CA LYS A 270 -1.65 8.38 -23.32
C LYS A 270 -1.68 6.92 -23.80
N GLU A 271 -0.74 6.06 -23.39
CA GLU A 271 -0.82 4.60 -23.60
C GLU A 271 -1.51 3.80 -22.46
N THR A 272 -1.85 4.43 -21.33
CA THR A 272 -2.41 3.74 -20.15
C THR A 272 -3.94 3.58 -20.14
N LYS A 273 -4.65 4.05 -21.18
CA LYS A 273 -6.13 3.97 -21.24
C LYS A 273 -6.70 2.54 -21.27
N SER A 274 -5.88 1.51 -21.47
CA SER A 274 -6.31 0.11 -21.53
C SER A 274 -6.31 -0.66 -20.20
N THR A 275 -5.77 -0.12 -19.10
CA THR A 275 -5.58 -0.92 -17.88
C THR A 275 -6.48 -0.51 -16.70
N GLN A 276 -7.03 0.70 -16.68
CA GLN A 276 -7.93 1.15 -15.59
C GLN A 276 -9.38 0.63 -15.69
N GLN A 277 -9.76 -0.11 -16.74
CA GLN A 277 -11.07 -0.78 -16.82
C GLN A 277 -11.10 -2.19 -16.20
N ALA A 278 -9.99 -2.65 -15.60
CA ALA A 278 -9.90 -4.00 -15.02
C ALA A 278 -9.84 -4.05 -13.48
N LEU A 279 -9.96 -2.91 -12.80
CA LEU A 279 -10.04 -2.82 -11.34
C LEU A 279 -11.24 -1.96 -10.93
N HIS A 280 -12.44 -2.50 -11.18
CA HIS A 280 -13.69 -2.18 -10.52
C HIS A 280 -14.50 -3.47 -10.39
#